data_AF-A0A6C0C0R6-F1
#
_entry.id   AF-A0A6C0C0R6-F1
#
_cell.length_a   1.000
_cell.length_b   1.000
_cell.length_c   1.000
_cell.angle_alpha   90.00
_cell.angle_beta   90.00
_cell.angle_gamma   90.00
#
_symmetry.space_group_name_H-M   'P 1'
#
loop_
_entity.id
_entity.type
_entity.pdbx_description
1 polymer ?
#
loop_
_entity_poly.entity_id
_entity_poly.type
_entity_poly.pdbx_seq_one_letter_code
_entity_poly.pdbx_strand_id
1 'polypeptide(L)'
;MVLKPDVWLPKFQFIMQTISINYPNTPNDVTKKKYYDFIQNLPLFFPEKPMGDLFMKMLDQYPVTPYLSSRESFMKWIHYINNKINKKMEWNELSFRESLEKYYELY
;
A
#
# COMPACT_ATOMS: atom_id res chain seq x y z
N MET A 1 17.80 8.21 -16.18
CA MET A 1 16.55 9.00 -16.13
C MET A 1 15.84 8.64 -14.84
N VAL A 2 15.62 9.59 -13.93
CA VAL A 2 14.94 9.33 -12.65
C VAL A 2 13.45 9.56 -12.88
N LEU A 3 12.61 8.57 -12.59
CA LEU A 3 11.15 8.67 -12.74
C LEU A 3 10.57 9.36 -11.51
N LYS A 4 10.10 10.61 -11.66
CA LYS A 4 9.65 11.43 -10.52
C LYS A 4 8.56 10.72 -9.67
N PRO A 5 8.74 10.59 -8.34
CA PRO A 5 7.77 9.97 -7.45
C PRO A 5 6.36 10.54 -7.58
N ASP A 6 6.25 11.86 -7.70
CA ASP A 6 4.99 12.62 -7.78
C ASP A 6 4.07 12.15 -8.92
N VAL A 7 4.62 11.51 -9.97
CA VAL A 7 3.86 11.05 -11.13
C VAL A 7 3.32 9.64 -10.93
N TRP A 8 4.16 8.71 -10.46
CA TRP A 8 3.81 7.29 -10.41
C TRP A 8 3.27 6.87 -9.04
N LEU A 9 3.70 7.51 -7.95
CA LEU A 9 3.35 7.12 -6.60
C LEU A 9 1.86 7.31 -6.28
N PRO A 10 1.19 8.42 -6.67
CA PRO A 10 -0.26 8.54 -6.46
C PRO A 10 -1.04 7.47 -7.21
N LYS A 11 -0.58 7.06 -8.41
CA LYS A 11 -1.19 5.99 -9.20
C LYS A 11 -1.00 4.63 -8.53
N PHE A 12 0.19 4.39 -8.00
CA PHE A 12 0.49 3.21 -7.20
C PHE A 12 -0.42 3.15 -5.97
N GLN A 13 -0.51 4.23 -5.18
CA GLN A 13 -1.36 4.31 -4.00
C GLN A 13 -2.83 4.03 -4.32
N PHE A 14 -3.33 4.60 -5.42
CA PHE A 14 -4.67 4.33 -5.93
C PHE A 14 -4.88 2.83 -6.21
N ILE A 15 -3.99 2.20 -6.98
CA ILE A 15 -4.06 0.76 -7.28
C ILE A 15 -4.03 -0.08 -6.00
N MET A 16 -3.13 0.24 -5.06
CA MET A 16 -3.03 -0.47 -3.79
C MET A 16 -4.31 -0.37 -2.98
N GLN A 17 -4.94 0.80 -2.96
CA GLN A 17 -6.22 1.02 -2.30
C GLN A 17 -7.34 0.22 -3.00
N THR A 18 -7.42 0.22 -4.34
CA THR A 18 -8.35 -0.63 -5.11
C THR A 18 -8.20 -2.11 -4.76
N ILE A 19 -6.95 -2.61 -4.75
CA ILE A 19 -6.64 -4.01 -4.39
C ILE A 19 -7.14 -4.31 -2.97
N SER A 20 -6.93 -3.39 -2.03
CA SER A 20 -7.35 -3.56 -0.64
C SER A 20 -8.87 -3.60 -0.48
N ILE A 21 -9.61 -2.76 -1.21
CA ILE A 21 -11.08 -2.72 -1.22
C ILE A 21 -11.65 -4.03 -1.80
N ASN A 22 -10.97 -4.61 -2.79
CA ASN A 22 -11.40 -5.87 -3.40
C ASN A 22 -10.99 -7.13 -2.59
N TYR A 23 -10.11 -7.00 -1.59
CA TYR A 23 -9.64 -8.14 -0.79
C TYR A 23 -10.81 -8.92 -0.16
N PRO A 24 -10.80 -10.27 -0.08
CA PRO A 24 -11.93 -10.99 0.50
C PRO A 24 -12.17 -10.65 1.97
N ASN A 25 -13.44 -10.65 2.39
CA ASN A 25 -13.78 -10.48 3.81
C ASN A 25 -13.24 -11.63 4.67
N THR A 26 -13.27 -12.86 4.13
CA THR A 26 -12.79 -14.10 4.76
C THR A 26 -11.76 -14.81 3.85
N PRO A 27 -10.51 -14.33 3.82
CA PRO A 27 -9.48 -14.90 2.95
C PRO A 27 -9.01 -16.26 3.45
N ASN A 28 -8.89 -17.24 2.54
CA ASN A 28 -8.21 -18.51 2.83
C ASN A 28 -6.68 -18.36 2.76
N ASP A 29 -5.95 -19.38 3.19
CA ASP A 29 -4.50 -19.31 3.31
C ASP A 29 -3.79 -19.19 1.95
N VAL A 30 -4.37 -19.72 0.88
CA VAL A 30 -3.87 -19.54 -0.48
C VAL A 30 -3.95 -18.07 -0.90
N THR A 31 -5.08 -17.40 -0.64
CA THR A 31 -5.27 -15.97 -0.90
C THR A 31 -4.31 -15.13 -0.06
N LYS A 32 -4.19 -15.42 1.25
CA LYS A 32 -3.24 -14.71 2.12
C LYS A 32 -1.80 -14.82 1.59
N LYS A 33 -1.38 -16.02 1.22
CA LYS A 33 -0.04 -16.26 0.66
C LYS A 33 0.19 -15.44 -0.62
N LYS A 34 -0.76 -15.45 -1.56
CA LYS A 34 -0.65 -14.67 -2.81
C LYS A 34 -0.51 -13.17 -2.55
N TYR A 35 -1.29 -12.63 -1.61
CA TYR A 35 -1.22 -11.21 -1.26
C TYR A 35 0.07 -10.88 -0.51
N TYR A 36 0.51 -11.75 0.40
CA TYR A 36 1.81 -11.62 1.06
C TYR A 36 2.95 -11.57 0.01
N ASP A 37 3.00 -12.56 -0.89
CA ASP A 37 4.03 -12.63 -1.93
C ASP A 37 3.96 -11.40 -2.85
N PHE A 38 2.77 -10.93 -3.21
CA PHE A 38 2.60 -9.69 -3.98
C PHE A 38 3.23 -8.49 -3.25
N ILE A 39 2.88 -8.26 -1.98
CA ILE A 39 3.39 -7.15 -1.17
C ILE A 39 4.91 -7.22 -0.99
N GLN A 40 5.44 -8.41 -0.68
CA GLN A 40 6.89 -8.60 -0.47
C GLN A 40 7.70 -8.35 -1.73
N ASN A 41 7.12 -8.58 -2.91
CA ASN A 41 7.79 -8.36 -4.19
C ASN A 41 7.64 -6.92 -4.72
N LEU A 42 6.77 -6.07 -4.14
CA LEU A 42 6.60 -4.68 -4.58
C LEU A 42 7.90 -3.86 -4.68
N PRO A 43 8.83 -3.93 -3.71
CA PRO A 43 10.12 -3.22 -3.79
C PRO A 43 10.88 -3.44 -5.11
N LEU A 44 10.76 -4.62 -5.71
CA LEU A 44 11.47 -4.99 -6.94
C LEU A 44 10.99 -4.19 -8.16
N PHE A 45 9.75 -3.70 -8.12
CA PHE A 45 9.12 -2.99 -9.24
C PHE A 45 9.21 -1.48 -9.12
N PHE A 46 9.80 -0.95 -8.04
CA PHE A 46 9.91 0.50 -7.86
C PHE A 46 11.03 1.07 -8.74
N PRO A 47 10.75 2.11 -9.54
CA PRO A 47 11.61 2.52 -10.64
C PRO A 47 12.91 3.22 -10.20
N GLU A 48 12.97 3.69 -8.96
CA GLU A 48 14.04 4.56 -8.48
C GLU A 48 14.60 4.12 -7.14
N LYS A 49 15.93 4.14 -7.02
CA LYS A 49 16.60 4.08 -5.73
C LYS A 49 16.46 5.44 -5.04
N PRO A 50 16.22 5.51 -3.72
CA PRO A 50 16.23 4.40 -2.74
C PRO A 50 14.84 3.84 -2.41
N MET A 51 13.83 4.02 -3.26
CA MET A 51 12.43 3.74 -2.89
C MET A 51 12.16 2.27 -2.55
N GLY A 52 12.72 1.33 -3.33
CA GLY A 52 12.64 -0.10 -3.03
C GLY A 52 13.23 -0.43 -1.65
N ASP A 53 14.42 0.08 -1.36
CA ASP A 53 15.10 -0.12 -0.06
C ASP A 53 14.33 0.50 1.10
N LEU A 54 13.72 1.67 0.89
CA LEU A 54 12.85 2.31 1.87
C LEU A 54 11.62 1.46 2.15
N PHE A 55 10.98 0.91 1.13
CA PHE A 55 9.80 0.07 1.29
C PHE A 55 10.15 -1.27 1.94
N MET A 56 11.28 -1.89 1.61
CA MET A 56 11.76 -3.09 2.32
C MET A 56 11.88 -2.85 3.83
N LYS A 57 12.53 -1.75 4.23
CA LYS A 57 12.61 -1.36 5.65
C LYS A 57 11.24 -1.11 6.28
N MET A 58 10.27 -0.60 5.52
CA MET A 58 8.90 -0.45 6.01
C MET A 58 8.21 -1.80 6.19
N LEU A 59 8.43 -2.77 5.31
CA LEU A 59 7.89 -4.13 5.47
C LEU A 59 8.47 -4.84 6.69
N ASP A 60 9.76 -4.62 6.99
CA ASP A 60 10.40 -5.14 8.21
C ASP A 60 9.79 -4.51 9.48
N GLN A 61 9.54 -3.20 9.46
CA GLN A 61 8.96 -2.48 10.61
C GLN A 61 7.46 -2.73 10.78
N TYR A 62 6.74 -2.90 9.68
CA TYR A 62 5.28 -2.97 9.63
C TYR A 62 4.84 -4.16 8.77
N PRO A 63 5.10 -5.41 9.22
CA PRO A 63 4.81 -6.59 8.44
C PRO A 63 3.32 -6.70 8.11
N VAL A 64 3.00 -7.09 6.87
CA VAL A 64 1.61 -7.21 6.39
C VAL A 64 0.88 -8.44 6.94
N THR A 65 1.61 -9.49 7.34
CA THR A 65 1.06 -10.80 7.75
C THR A 65 -0.13 -10.72 8.72
N PRO A 66 -0.08 -9.97 9.85
CA PRO A 66 -1.21 -9.91 10.78
C PRO A 66 -2.45 -9.20 10.19
N TYR A 67 -2.28 -8.41 9.13
CA TYR A 67 -3.33 -7.64 8.48
C TYR A 67 -4.02 -8.38 7.33
N LEU A 68 -3.52 -9.56 6.93
CA LEU A 68 -4.14 -10.40 5.90
C LEU A 68 -5.28 -11.28 6.45
N SER A 69 -5.71 -11.06 7.69
CA SER A 69 -6.81 -11.81 8.32
C SER A 69 -8.20 -11.40 7.81
N SER A 70 -8.36 -10.17 7.33
CA SER A 70 -9.63 -9.64 6.81
C SER A 70 -9.41 -8.48 5.83
N ARG A 71 -10.44 -8.17 5.02
CA ARG A 71 -10.52 -6.95 4.19
C ARG A 71 -10.19 -5.70 4.98
N GLU A 72 -10.88 -5.48 6.09
CA GLU A 72 -10.74 -4.26 6.87
C GLU A 72 -9.31 -4.08 7.40
N SER A 73 -8.72 -5.15 7.95
CA SER A 73 -7.33 -5.14 8.42
C SER A 73 -6.36 -4.77 7.30
N PHE A 74 -6.54 -5.37 6.12
CA PHE A 74 -5.66 -5.11 4.97
C PHE A 74 -5.82 -3.69 4.42
N MET A 75 -7.06 -3.17 4.33
CA MET A 75 -7.33 -1.77 3.97
C MET A 75 -6.64 -0.80 4.93
N LYS A 76 -6.73 -1.04 6.25
CA LYS A 76 -6.06 -0.21 7.26
C LYS A 76 -4.54 -0.25 7.12
N TRP A 77 -3.97 -1.42 6.84
CA TRP A 77 -2.53 -1.56 6.61
C TRP A 77 -2.07 -0.79 5.36
N ILE A 78 -2.79 -0.93 4.24
CA ILE A 78 -2.49 -0.19 3.00
C ILE A 78 -2.55 1.32 3.22
N HIS A 79 -3.61 1.79 3.89
CA HIS A 79 -3.72 3.19 4.27
C HIS A 79 -2.55 3.67 5.14
N TYR A 80 -2.19 2.89 6.16
CA TYR A 80 -1.09 3.21 7.05
C TYR A 80 0.24 3.31 6.29
N ILE A 81 0.53 2.36 5.41
CA ILE A 81 1.74 2.37 4.57
C ILE A 81 1.74 3.58 3.62
N ASN A 82 0.62 3.91 2.99
CA ASN A 82 0.50 5.09 2.14
C ASN A 82 0.83 6.38 2.92
N ASN A 83 0.30 6.55 4.14
CA ASN A 83 0.63 7.70 4.98
C ASN A 83 2.12 7.74 5.38
N LYS A 84 2.73 6.59 5.69
CA LYS A 84 4.18 6.52 5.95
C LYS A 84 5.01 6.98 4.74
N ILE A 85 4.60 6.61 3.53
CA ILE A 85 5.25 7.08 2.30
C ILE A 85 5.02 8.59 2.13
N ASN A 86 3.78 9.08 2.30
CA ASN A 86 3.48 10.51 2.20
C ASN A 86 4.35 11.33 3.15
N LYS A 87 4.47 10.90 4.41
CA LYS A 87 5.33 11.54 5.39
C LYS A 87 6.80 11.57 4.97
N LYS A 88 7.30 10.52 4.28
CA LYS A 88 8.66 10.48 3.73
C LYS A 88 8.86 11.43 2.54
N MET A 89 7.79 11.72 1.81
CA MET A 89 7.76 12.66 0.69
C MET A 89 7.40 14.09 1.13
N GLU A 90 7.27 14.34 2.44
CA GLU A 90 6.81 15.62 2.99
C GLU A 90 5.41 16.03 2.48
N TRP A 91 4.58 15.04 2.15
CA TRP A 91 3.19 15.22 1.76
C TRP A 91 2.24 15.09 2.94
N ASN A 92 1.03 15.63 2.78
CA ASN A 92 -0.02 15.54 3.81
C ASN A 92 -0.48 14.09 4.01
N GLU A 93 -0.62 13.71 5.27
CA GLU A 93 -1.29 12.48 5.68
C GLU A 93 -2.81 12.70 5.67
N LEU A 94 -3.57 11.64 5.40
CA LEU A 94 -5.04 11.68 5.48
C LEU A 94 -5.49 10.72 6.57
N SER A 95 -6.67 10.95 7.16
CA SER A 95 -7.33 9.91 7.92
C SER A 95 -7.81 8.77 7.01
N PHE A 96 -8.06 7.59 7.60
CA PHE A 96 -8.56 6.44 6.86
C PHE A 96 -9.86 6.76 6.12
N ARG A 97 -10.77 7.47 6.80
CA ARG A 97 -12.05 7.89 6.24
C ARG A 97 -11.88 8.86 5.08
N GLU A 98 -11.09 9.92 5.24
CA GLU A 98 -10.83 10.89 4.16
C GLU A 98 -10.17 10.21 2.96
N SER A 99 -9.27 9.24 3.19
CA SER A 99 -8.64 8.51 2.09
C SER A 99 -9.63 7.65 1.30
N LEU A 100 -10.65 7.09 1.97
CA LEU A 100 -11.71 6.34 1.30
C LEU A 100 -12.68 7.28 0.55
N GLU A 101 -13.08 8.38 1.18
CA GLU A 101 -13.94 9.40 0.56
C GLU A 101 -13.31 9.91 -0.75
N LYS A 102 -12.04 10.34 -0.70
CA LYS A 102 -11.29 10.77 -1.89
C LYS A 102 -11.15 9.69 -2.96
N TYR A 103 -11.01 8.42 -2.56
CA TYR A 103 -10.94 7.32 -3.52
C TYR A 103 -12.27 7.14 -4.25
N TYR A 104 -13.39 7.21 -3.52
CA TYR A 104 -14.71 7.07 -4.11
C TYR A 104 -15.13 8.27 -4.95
N GLU A 105 -14.63 9.48 -4.69
CA GLU A 105 -14.82 10.65 -5.55
C GLU A 105 -14.24 10.50 -6.97
N LEU A 106 -13.33 9.54 -7.18
CA LEU A 106 -12.73 9.25 -8.49
C LEU A 106 -13.59 8.29 -9.35
N TYR A 107 -14.71 7.80 -8.82
CA TYR A 107 -15.66 6.87 -9.48
C TYR A 107 -17.05 7.50 -9.59
#